data_AF-A0A969THL3-F1
#
_entry.id   AF-A0A969THL3-F1
#
_cell.length_a   1.000
_cell.length_b   1.000
_cell.length_c   1.000
_cell.angle_alpha   90.00
_cell.angle_beta   90.00
_cell.angle_gamma   90.00
#
_symmetry.space_group_name_H-M   'P 1'
#
loop_
_entity.id
_entity.type
_entity.pdbx_description
1 polymer ?
#
loop_
_entity_poly.entity_id
_entity_poly.type
_entity_poly.pdbx_seq_one_letter_code
_entity_poly.pdbx_strand_id
1 'polypeptide(L)'
;MVHSVEVIARRAIAYIPTLAKGEAKYGPYIAVEPVYITPLTVDAVLGTLEQVIAAGHPFIETPQTPEDWRNWRKIKDPVLAAMKLKNESQMVKESAYYHIAWTEDGIVLYLHTLEKEGRRVMFSFDPENRAMAFPHETPLRPIIEAIFADMKTLPARGHVDVLTPA
;
A
#
# COMPACT_ATOMS: atom_id res chain seq x y z
N MET A 1 -4.81 -7.88 13.29
CA MET A 1 -4.13 -6.78 12.58
C MET A 1 -4.28 -5.52 13.41
N VAL A 2 -3.16 -5.02 13.92
CA VAL A 2 -3.09 -3.90 14.88
C VAL A 2 -2.94 -2.57 14.16
N HIS A 3 -2.13 -2.54 13.10
CA HIS A 3 -1.80 -1.35 12.32
C HIS A 3 -1.45 -1.76 10.89
N SER A 4 -1.69 -0.89 9.92
CA SER A 4 -1.37 -1.15 8.52
C SER A 4 -1.05 0.11 7.74
N VAL A 5 -0.08 0.05 6.85
CA VAL A 5 0.21 1.15 5.91
C VAL A 5 0.46 0.60 4.51
N GLU A 6 0.30 1.46 3.52
CA GLU A 6 0.48 1.12 2.11
C GLU A 6 1.52 2.02 1.47
N VAL A 7 2.33 1.44 0.57
CA VAL A 7 3.25 2.18 -0.28
C VAL A 7 2.95 1.82 -1.73
N ILE A 8 2.51 2.81 -2.50
CA ILE A 8 2.28 2.67 -3.92
C ILE A 8 3.37 3.46 -4.66
N ALA A 9 4.24 2.77 -5.37
CA ALA A 9 5.32 3.39 -6.13
C ALA A 9 4.99 3.46 -7.61
N ARG A 10 5.13 4.65 -8.20
CA ARG A 10 5.01 4.87 -9.64
C ARG A 10 5.97 5.97 -10.06
N ARG A 11 6.84 5.67 -11.03
CA ARG A 11 7.98 6.51 -11.45
C ARG A 11 8.90 6.75 -10.26
N ALA A 12 9.42 7.95 -10.13
CA ALA A 12 10.24 8.37 -8.99
C ALA A 12 9.39 8.90 -7.82
N ILE A 13 8.12 8.47 -7.70
CA ILE A 13 7.17 8.97 -6.69
C ILE A 13 6.54 7.81 -5.92
N ALA A 14 6.46 7.96 -4.60
CA ALA A 14 5.66 7.13 -3.71
C ALA A 14 4.37 7.87 -3.29
N TYR A 15 3.27 7.14 -3.29
CA TYR A 15 1.95 7.56 -2.83
C TYR A 15 1.61 6.71 -1.61
N ILE A 16 1.39 7.36 -0.47
CA ILE A 16 1.16 6.71 0.81
C ILE A 16 -0.17 7.25 1.34
N PRO A 17 -1.28 6.53 1.19
CA PRO A 17 -2.56 6.97 1.72
C PRO A 17 -2.61 6.85 3.24
N THR A 18 -3.43 7.69 3.88
CA THR A 18 -3.96 7.33 5.20
C THR A 18 -4.90 6.15 5.04
N LEU A 19 -4.76 5.12 5.89
CA LEU A 19 -5.75 4.04 5.94
C LEU A 19 -6.77 4.31 7.05
N ALA A 20 -8.04 4.25 6.71
CA ALA A 20 -9.13 4.26 7.67
C ALA A 20 -9.48 2.84 8.09
N LYS A 21 -9.78 2.64 9.38
CA LYS A 21 -10.11 1.34 9.96
C LYS A 21 -11.63 1.21 10.12
N GLY A 22 -12.20 0.14 9.56
CA GLY A 22 -13.60 -0.21 9.84
C GLY A 22 -13.80 -0.54 11.33
N GLU A 23 -14.88 -0.03 11.93
CA GLU A 23 -15.19 -0.23 13.36
C GLU A 23 -15.38 -1.70 13.80
N ALA A 24 -15.66 -2.61 12.87
CA ALA A 24 -15.76 -4.04 13.19
C ALA A 24 -14.41 -4.59 13.69
N LYS A 25 -14.44 -5.61 14.56
CA LYS A 25 -13.24 -6.30 15.11
C LYS A 25 -12.25 -6.76 14.02
N TYR A 26 -12.74 -7.00 12.81
CA TYR A 26 -11.95 -7.33 11.60
C TYR A 26 -12.32 -6.42 10.42
N GLY A 27 -12.68 -5.15 10.70
CA GLY A 27 -13.06 -4.18 9.69
C GLY A 27 -11.91 -3.94 8.70
N PRO A 28 -12.23 -3.68 7.42
CA PRO A 28 -11.22 -3.46 6.39
C PRO A 28 -10.41 -2.19 6.69
N TYR A 29 -9.14 -2.18 6.26
CA TYR A 29 -8.39 -0.94 6.06
C TYR A 29 -8.64 -0.43 4.65
N ILE A 30 -8.92 0.86 4.51
CA ILE A 30 -9.24 1.48 3.22
C ILE A 30 -8.49 2.79 3.09
N ALA A 31 -7.89 3.01 1.92
CA ALA A 31 -7.25 4.27 1.59
C ALA A 31 -8.25 5.45 1.63
N VAL A 32 -7.91 6.46 2.40
CA VAL A 32 -8.63 7.75 2.53
C VAL A 32 -7.64 8.90 2.37
N GLU A 33 -8.15 10.12 2.21
CA GLU A 33 -7.32 11.33 2.26
C GLU A 33 -6.81 11.59 3.69
N PRO A 34 -5.63 12.21 3.86
CA PRO A 34 -4.72 12.64 2.79
C PRO A 34 -3.92 11.49 2.16
N VAL A 35 -3.63 11.60 0.86
CA VAL A 35 -2.57 10.81 0.21
C VAL A 35 -1.27 11.59 0.24
N TYR A 36 -0.29 11.09 0.99
CA TYR A 36 1.04 11.68 1.06
C TYR A 36 1.84 11.32 -0.20
N ILE A 37 2.36 12.35 -0.87
CA ILE A 37 3.14 12.20 -2.11
C ILE A 37 4.57 12.59 -1.80
N THR A 38 5.50 11.65 -2.00
CA THR A 38 6.91 11.84 -1.61
C THR A 38 7.86 11.27 -2.68
N PRO A 39 9.09 11.79 -2.82
CA PRO A 39 10.09 11.17 -3.69
C PRO A 39 10.30 9.69 -3.36
N LEU A 40 10.50 8.86 -4.38
CA LEU A 40 10.79 7.43 -4.21
C LEU A 40 12.27 7.23 -3.82
N THR A 41 12.60 7.60 -2.58
CA THR A 41 13.88 7.32 -1.92
C THR A 41 13.63 6.73 -0.54
N VAL A 42 14.58 5.96 -0.01
CA VAL A 42 14.44 5.29 1.29
C VAL A 42 14.11 6.31 2.40
N ASP A 43 14.83 7.42 2.45
CA ASP A 43 14.68 8.41 3.52
C ASP A 43 13.35 9.18 3.43
N ALA A 44 12.93 9.54 2.22
CA ALA A 44 11.68 10.28 2.02
C ALA A 44 10.46 9.39 2.30
N VAL A 45 10.50 8.12 1.87
CA VAL A 45 9.48 7.12 2.19
C VAL A 45 9.46 6.84 3.69
N LEU A 46 10.62 6.70 4.34
CA LEU A 46 10.72 6.49 5.78
C LEU A 46 10.06 7.61 6.58
N GLY A 47 10.46 8.86 6.34
CA GLY A 47 9.89 9.99 7.07
C GLY A 47 8.38 10.15 6.83
N THR A 48 7.92 9.85 5.61
CA THR A 48 6.49 9.89 5.29
C THR A 48 5.72 8.78 6.02
N LEU A 49 6.24 7.55 6.03
CA LEU A 49 5.58 6.46 6.75
C LEU A 49 5.56 6.72 8.27
N GLU A 50 6.64 7.22 8.85
CA GLU A 50 6.66 7.63 10.26
C GLU A 50 5.57 8.67 10.57
N GLN A 51 5.39 9.65 9.67
CA GLN A 51 4.31 10.63 9.77
C GLN A 51 2.92 9.98 9.70
N VAL A 52 2.70 9.07 8.75
CA VAL A 52 1.40 8.38 8.60
C VAL A 52 1.09 7.50 9.80
N ILE A 53 2.08 6.74 10.29
CA ILE A 53 1.96 5.89 11.48
C ILE A 53 1.61 6.74 12.70
N ALA A 54 2.31 7.87 12.89
CA ALA A 54 2.08 8.78 14.01
C ALA A 54 0.70 9.47 13.95
N ALA A 55 0.19 9.77 12.75
CA ALA A 55 -1.15 10.30 12.56
C ALA A 55 -2.26 9.29 12.90
N GLY A 56 -1.94 7.99 12.79
CA GLY A 56 -2.85 6.90 13.10
C GLY A 56 -3.93 6.69 12.03
N HIS A 57 -4.91 5.85 12.38
CA HIS A 57 -5.99 5.46 11.48
C HIS A 57 -7.32 6.04 11.96
N PRO A 58 -7.98 6.90 11.15
CA PRO A 58 -9.35 7.30 11.47
C PRO A 58 -10.28 6.08 11.42
N PHE A 59 -11.30 6.08 12.27
CA PHE A 59 -12.36 5.09 12.19
C PHE A 59 -13.39 5.50 11.15
N ILE A 60 -13.91 4.52 10.42
CA ILE A 60 -15.04 4.70 9.51
C ILE A 60 -16.11 3.65 9.80
N GLU A 61 -17.37 4.09 9.74
CA GLU A 61 -18.52 3.22 9.90
C GLU A 61 -18.47 2.12 8.84
N THR A 62 -18.48 0.86 9.29
CA THR A 62 -18.47 -0.27 8.35
C THR A 62 -19.83 -0.36 7.66
N PRO A 63 -19.90 -0.47 6.32
CA PRO A 63 -21.17 -0.59 5.60
C PRO A 63 -22.00 -1.75 6.11
N GLN A 64 -23.22 -1.47 6.57
CA GLN A 64 -24.12 -2.50 7.12
C GLN A 64 -25.14 -2.99 6.10
N THR A 65 -25.46 -2.17 5.09
CA THR A 65 -26.45 -2.49 4.07
C THR A 65 -25.85 -2.59 2.66
N PRO A 66 -26.50 -3.30 1.72
CA PRO A 66 -26.10 -3.30 0.31
C PRO A 66 -26.09 -1.90 -0.33
N GLU A 67 -26.89 -0.97 0.18
CA GLU A 67 -26.89 0.42 -0.27
C GLU A 67 -25.65 1.19 0.23
N ASP A 68 -25.27 0.99 1.50
CA ASP A 68 -24.02 1.53 2.05
C ASP A 68 -22.83 1.01 1.26
N TRP A 69 -22.80 -0.29 0.96
CA TRP A 69 -21.78 -0.90 0.12
C TRP A 69 -21.74 -0.30 -1.29
N ARG A 70 -22.90 0.00 -1.89
CA ARG A 70 -22.96 0.67 -3.21
C ARG A 70 -22.46 2.10 -3.14
N ASN A 71 -22.79 2.84 -2.09
CA ASN A 71 -22.34 4.21 -1.91
C ASN A 71 -20.84 4.27 -1.60
N TRP A 72 -20.34 3.32 -0.81
CA TRP A 72 -18.92 3.12 -0.56
C TRP A 72 -18.13 2.81 -1.82
N ARG A 73 -18.62 1.94 -2.70
CA ARG A 73 -17.98 1.67 -4.00
C ARG A 73 -17.97 2.85 -4.97
N LYS A 74 -18.79 3.89 -4.73
CA LYS A 74 -18.77 5.14 -5.51
C LYS A 74 -17.74 6.13 -5.00
N ILE A 75 -17.21 5.94 -3.78
CA ILE A 75 -16.12 6.77 -3.27
C ILE A 75 -14.93 6.53 -4.20
N LYS A 76 -14.49 7.59 -4.86
CA LYS A 76 -13.35 7.54 -5.75
C LYS A 76 -12.12 7.23 -4.90
N ASP A 77 -11.39 6.19 -5.27
CA ASP A 77 -10.12 5.85 -4.64
C ASP A 77 -9.19 7.09 -4.66
N PRO A 78 -8.79 7.60 -3.48
CA PRO A 78 -7.98 8.81 -3.40
C PRO A 78 -6.58 8.60 -3.97
N VAL A 79 -6.05 7.37 -3.95
CA VAL A 79 -4.77 7.01 -4.58
C VAL A 79 -4.88 7.11 -6.10
N LEU A 80 -5.97 6.59 -6.69
CA LEU A 80 -6.22 6.77 -8.13
C LEU A 80 -6.33 8.25 -8.50
N ALA A 81 -7.01 9.06 -7.66
CA ALA A 81 -7.11 10.49 -7.87
C ALA A 81 -5.73 11.18 -7.82
N ALA A 82 -4.92 10.89 -6.81
CA ALA A 82 -3.58 11.43 -6.62
C ALA A 82 -2.64 11.05 -7.78
N MET A 83 -2.73 9.81 -8.27
CA MET A 83 -1.94 9.31 -9.39
C MET A 83 -2.46 9.75 -10.77
N LYS A 84 -3.62 10.41 -10.83
CA LYS A 84 -4.35 10.79 -12.05
C LYS A 84 -4.68 9.59 -12.94
N LEU A 85 -5.04 8.46 -12.32
CA LEU A 85 -5.46 7.23 -13.00
C LEU A 85 -6.97 7.10 -13.05
N LYS A 86 -7.49 6.42 -14.08
CA LYS A 86 -8.93 6.28 -14.30
C LYS A 86 -9.54 5.09 -13.56
N ASN A 87 -8.75 4.05 -13.30
CA ASN A 87 -9.21 2.81 -12.67
C ASN A 87 -8.04 2.01 -12.09
N GLU A 88 -8.37 1.08 -11.19
CA GLU A 88 -7.43 0.17 -10.56
C GLU A 88 -6.64 -0.66 -11.58
N SER A 89 -7.26 -1.04 -12.71
CA SER A 89 -6.56 -1.79 -13.75
C SER A 89 -5.34 -1.04 -14.26
N GLN A 90 -5.40 0.30 -14.43
CA GLN A 90 -4.25 1.13 -14.78
C GLN A 90 -3.22 1.18 -13.65
N MET A 91 -3.67 1.30 -12.40
CA MET A 91 -2.78 1.32 -11.23
C MET A 91 -1.94 0.04 -11.18
N VAL A 92 -2.58 -1.13 -11.23
CA VAL A 92 -1.87 -2.41 -11.25
C VAL A 92 -0.94 -2.56 -12.47
N LYS A 93 -1.12 -1.79 -13.56
CA LYS A 93 -0.17 -1.78 -14.68
C LYS A 93 1.05 -0.89 -14.49
N GLU A 94 0.89 0.20 -13.77
CA GLU A 94 1.84 1.31 -13.78
C GLU A 94 2.50 1.55 -12.42
N SER A 95 2.10 0.81 -11.39
CA SER A 95 2.67 0.92 -10.05
C SER A 95 3.07 -0.42 -9.46
N ALA A 96 4.01 -0.37 -8.53
CA ALA A 96 4.25 -1.41 -7.55
C ALA A 96 3.49 -1.07 -6.26
N TYR A 97 2.88 -2.07 -5.64
CA TYR A 97 2.06 -1.89 -4.43
C TYR A 97 2.61 -2.78 -3.32
N TYR A 98 2.75 -2.19 -2.13
CA TYR A 98 3.26 -2.84 -0.94
C TYR A 98 2.34 -2.54 0.22
N HIS A 99 1.99 -3.58 0.99
CA HIS A 99 1.22 -3.43 2.22
C HIS A 99 2.06 -3.92 3.40
N ILE A 100 2.21 -3.08 4.42
CA ILE A 100 2.91 -3.43 5.65
C ILE A 100 1.84 -3.57 6.74
N ALA A 101 1.70 -4.76 7.29
CA ALA A 101 0.75 -5.06 8.36
C ALA A 101 1.48 -5.43 9.64
N TRP A 102 1.14 -4.78 10.74
CA TRP A 102 1.51 -5.22 12.09
C TRP A 102 0.41 -6.16 12.58
N THR A 103 0.76 -7.43 12.78
CA THR A 103 -0.15 -8.47 13.26
C THR A 103 0.07 -8.71 14.76
N GLU A 104 -0.46 -9.81 15.31
CA GLU A 104 -0.11 -10.23 16.68
C GLU A 104 1.24 -10.97 16.71
N ASP A 105 1.64 -11.58 15.59
CA ASP A 105 2.82 -12.45 15.48
C ASP A 105 4.07 -11.74 14.96
N GLY A 106 3.92 -10.59 14.31
CA GLY A 106 5.04 -9.80 13.80
C GLY A 106 4.59 -8.72 12.82
N ILE A 107 5.54 -8.28 11.99
CA ILE A 107 5.29 -7.38 10.86
C ILE A 107 5.32 -8.22 9.59
N VAL A 108 4.31 -8.06 8.75
CA VAL A 108 4.23 -8.74 7.45
C VAL A 108 4.25 -7.69 6.35
N LEU A 109 5.28 -7.74 5.51
CA LEU A 109 5.35 -7.00 4.26
C LEU A 109 4.79 -7.89 3.16
N TYR A 110 3.63 -7.53 2.63
CA TYR A 110 3.06 -8.16 1.45
C TYR A 110 3.64 -7.49 0.20
N LEU A 111 4.29 -8.30 -0.63
CA LEU A 111 4.85 -7.91 -1.92
C LEU A 111 3.84 -8.33 -2.98
N HIS A 112 3.08 -7.36 -3.51
CA HIS A 112 2.02 -7.69 -4.44
C HIS A 112 2.61 -7.97 -5.82
N THR A 113 2.82 -9.25 -6.13
CA THR A 113 3.29 -9.71 -7.43
C THR A 113 2.17 -9.74 -8.47
N LEU A 114 2.51 -9.24 -9.65
CA LEU A 114 1.74 -9.43 -10.87
C LEU A 114 1.92 -10.86 -11.39
N GLU A 115 1.01 -11.78 -11.03
CA GLU A 115 0.31 -12.69 -11.96
C GLU A 115 -0.01 -14.09 -11.40
N LYS A 116 -1.24 -14.53 -11.70
CA LYS A 116 -1.50 -15.81 -12.38
C LYS A 116 -2.53 -15.55 -13.48
N GLU A 117 -2.25 -15.97 -14.72
CA GLU A 117 -3.17 -15.99 -15.88
C GLU A 117 -3.63 -14.65 -16.47
N GLY A 118 -2.77 -13.63 -16.52
CA GLY A 118 -3.06 -12.38 -17.24
C GLY A 118 -4.15 -11.50 -16.61
N ARG A 119 -4.69 -11.88 -15.45
CA ARG A 119 -5.54 -11.03 -14.62
C ARG A 119 -4.70 -10.35 -13.55
N ARG A 120 -4.80 -9.03 -13.55
CA ARG A 120 -4.08 -8.13 -12.66
C ARG A 120 -4.92 -7.94 -11.41
N VAL A 121 -4.52 -8.54 -10.29
CA VAL A 121 -5.24 -8.40 -9.02
C VAL A 121 -4.35 -7.63 -8.07
N MET A 122 -4.85 -6.48 -7.60
CA MET A 122 -4.19 -5.65 -6.59
C MET A 122 -4.24 -6.31 -5.22
N PHE A 123 -5.31 -7.07 -4.96
CA PHE A 123 -5.55 -7.82 -3.73
C PHE A 123 -5.95 -9.25 -4.09
N SER A 124 -4.99 -10.18 -4.13
CA SER A 124 -5.34 -11.58 -3.91
C SER A 124 -5.01 -11.92 -2.46
N PHE A 125 -5.81 -12.76 -1.82
CA PHE A 125 -5.36 -13.53 -0.64
C PHE A 125 -4.77 -14.85 -1.12
N ASP A 126 -3.97 -14.79 -2.20
CA ASP A 126 -3.35 -15.98 -2.75
C ASP A 126 -2.25 -16.45 -1.79
N PRO A 127 -2.28 -17.71 -1.30
CA PRO A 127 -1.18 -18.27 -0.52
C PRO A 127 0.17 -18.28 -1.27
N GLU A 128 0.18 -18.08 -2.59
CA GLU A 128 1.40 -17.85 -3.39
C GLU A 128 1.89 -16.39 -3.36
N ASN A 129 1.17 -15.46 -2.72
CA ASN A 129 1.64 -14.09 -2.57
C ASN A 129 2.94 -14.05 -1.79
N ARG A 130 3.92 -13.37 -2.36
CA ARG A 130 5.22 -13.17 -1.73
C ARG A 130 5.03 -12.26 -0.51
N ALA A 131 5.20 -12.81 0.68
CA ALA A 131 5.22 -12.05 1.92
C ALA A 131 6.58 -12.22 2.61
N MET A 132 7.04 -11.17 3.26
CA MET A 132 8.22 -11.19 4.13
C MET A 132 7.76 -10.92 5.56
N ALA A 133 8.14 -11.78 6.49
CA ALA A 133 7.85 -11.61 7.90
C ALA A 133 9.06 -11.02 8.62
N PHE A 134 8.80 -10.10 9.55
CA PHE A 134 9.80 -9.47 10.40
C PHE A 134 9.35 -9.53 11.87
N PRO A 135 10.29 -9.64 12.83
CA PRO A 135 9.98 -9.45 14.24
C PRO A 135 9.35 -8.08 14.53
N HIS A 136 8.54 -7.98 15.58
CA HIS A 136 7.84 -6.75 15.99
C HIS A 136 8.77 -5.57 16.25
N GLU A 137 9.95 -5.84 16.77
CA GLU A 137 10.99 -4.87 17.11
C GLU A 137 11.79 -4.38 15.89
N THR A 138 11.50 -4.91 14.70
CA THR A 138 12.22 -4.53 13.47
C THR A 138 11.96 -3.06 13.16
N PRO A 139 13.02 -2.22 13.07
CA PRO A 139 12.86 -0.84 12.67
C PRO A 139 12.27 -0.73 11.26
N LEU A 140 11.63 0.41 10.97
CA LEU A 140 10.93 0.59 9.69
C LEU A 140 11.89 0.63 8.48
N ARG A 141 13.12 1.13 8.67
CA ARG A 141 14.13 1.24 7.59
C ARG A 141 14.42 -0.10 6.89
N PRO A 142 14.78 -1.20 7.58
CA PRO A 142 14.95 -2.52 6.95
C PRO A 142 13.75 -2.99 6.10
N ILE A 143 12.53 -2.69 6.53
CA ILE A 143 11.31 -3.05 5.79
C ILE A 143 11.21 -2.24 4.49
N ILE A 144 11.52 -0.94 4.56
CA ILE A 144 11.57 -0.07 3.36
C ILE A 144 12.70 -0.49 2.43
N GLU A 145 13.87 -0.83 2.95
CA GLU A 145 14.98 -1.34 2.15
C GLU A 145 14.60 -2.64 1.42
N ALA A 146 13.82 -3.52 2.05
CA ALA A 146 13.26 -4.71 1.42
C ALA A 146 12.28 -4.36 0.28
N ILE A 147 11.44 -3.34 0.45
CA ILE A 147 10.57 -2.80 -0.62
C ILE A 147 11.42 -2.33 -1.82
N PHE A 148 12.45 -1.53 -1.57
CA PHE A 148 13.33 -1.01 -2.63
C PHE A 148 14.15 -2.14 -3.29
N ALA A 149 14.54 -3.16 -2.54
CA ALA A 149 15.20 -4.34 -3.08
C ALA A 149 14.26 -5.13 -4.01
N ASP A 150 13.01 -5.35 -3.60
CA ASP A 150 12.01 -6.02 -4.42
C ASP A 150 11.70 -5.22 -5.71
N MET A 151 11.54 -3.90 -5.63
CA MET A 151 11.32 -3.04 -6.80
C MET A 151 12.41 -3.20 -7.87
N LYS A 152 13.66 -3.42 -7.48
CA LYS A 152 14.79 -3.64 -8.41
C LYS A 152 14.69 -4.99 -9.14
N THR A 153 13.94 -5.94 -8.60
CA THR A 153 13.71 -7.26 -9.22
C THR A 153 12.52 -7.26 -10.17
N LEU A 154 11.65 -6.24 -10.09
CA LEU A 154 10.52 -6.12 -11.00
C LEU A 154 11.05 -5.87 -12.42
N PRO A 155 10.47 -6.49 -13.46
CA PRO A 155 10.86 -6.20 -14.84
C PRO A 155 10.79 -4.70 -15.09
N ALA A 156 11.71 -4.15 -15.89
CA ALA A 156 11.76 -2.74 -16.27
C ALA A 156 10.48 -2.32 -17.01
N ARG A 157 9.39 -2.13 -16.27
CA ARG A 157 8.05 -1.84 -16.77
C ARG A 157 7.91 -0.34 -16.79
N GLY A 158 8.55 0.28 -17.77
CA GLY A 158 8.33 1.67 -18.18
C GLY A 158 8.63 2.79 -17.18
N HIS A 159 8.57 2.61 -15.85
CA HIS A 159 8.37 3.75 -14.96
C HIS A 159 8.63 3.44 -13.47
N VAL A 160 9.72 2.78 -13.07
CA VAL A 160 10.19 2.87 -11.65
C VAL A 160 11.68 3.17 -11.70
N ASP A 161 12.01 4.44 -11.91
CA ASP A 161 13.38 4.91 -11.77
C ASP A 161 13.63 5.06 -10.28
N VAL A 162 14.12 4.00 -9.65
CA VAL A 162 14.65 4.08 -8.29
C VAL A 162 15.88 4.99 -8.37
N LEU A 163 15.75 6.23 -7.89
CA LEU A 163 16.86 7.16 -7.82
C LEU A 163 17.86 6.61 -6.80
N THR A 164 18.99 6.09 -7.28
CA THR A 164 20.15 5.85 -6.43
C THR A 164 20.67 7.20 -5.94
N PRO A 165 20.90 7.40 -4.63
CA PRO A 165 21.64 8.57 -4.18
C PRO A 165 23.04 8.52 -4.81
N ALA A 166 23.47 9.67 -5.34
CA ALA A 166 24.84 9.89 -5.83
C ALA A 166 25.83 9.97 -4.68
#